data_AF-A0A833PAG0-F1
#
_entry.id   AF-A0A833PAG0-F1
#
_cell.length_a   1.000
_cell.length_b   1.000
_cell.length_c   1.000
_cell.angle_alpha   90.00
_cell.angle_beta   90.00
_cell.angle_gamma   90.00
#
_symmetry.space_group_name_H-M   'P 1'
#
loop_
_entity.id
_entity.type
_entity.pdbx_description
1 polymer ?
#
loop_
_entity_poly.entity_id
_entity_poly.type
_entity_poly.pdbx_seq_one_letter_code
_entity_poly.pdbx_strand_id
1 'polypeptide(L)'
;MKILIILSSVSRFPKLNKPTGSWLEELYIPFTAFREAGLSIDFTSPQGGEVSIDPVSIEMFKSHALFDVYKSDLKFDGQLQSTIPLNQIDAGEYAAVFIPGGYAPLFDLYKNAELDSVLEKFIEKIKLFQQFAMQGAHLFH
;
A
#
# COMPACT_ATOMS: atom_id res chain seq x y z
N MET A 1 6.34 -3.00 -14.40
CA MET A 1 6.88 -3.02 -13.03
C MET A 1 5.73 -2.80 -12.07
N LYS A 2 5.66 -3.53 -10.95
CA LYS A 2 4.50 -3.58 -10.07
C LYS A 2 4.83 -3.07 -8.66
N ILE A 3 3.93 -2.31 -8.05
CA ILE A 3 4.05 -1.78 -6.69
C ILE A 3 2.97 -2.43 -5.83
N LEU A 4 3.36 -2.91 -4.65
CA LEU A 4 2.42 -3.40 -3.65
C LEU A 4 2.12 -2.26 -2.68
N ILE A 5 0.85 -1.87 -2.56
CA ILE A 5 0.40 -0.96 -1.50
C ILE A 5 -0.34 -1.75 -0.44
N ILE A 6 0.16 -1.70 0.80
CA ILE A 6 -0.38 -2.45 1.94
C ILE A 6 -1.23 -1.51 2.79
N LEU A 7 -2.51 -1.82 2.92
CA LEU A 7 -3.51 -1.05 3.64
C LEU A 7 -3.98 -1.80 4.88
N SER A 8 -4.47 -1.06 5.86
CA SER A 8 -5.12 -1.64 7.05
C SER A 8 -6.53 -2.15 6.70
N SER A 9 -6.92 -3.29 7.27
CA SER A 9 -8.30 -3.79 7.24
C SER A 9 -9.19 -3.15 8.32
N VAL A 10 -8.59 -2.43 9.29
CA VAL A 10 -9.35 -1.68 10.30
C VAL A 10 -10.03 -0.45 9.69
N SER A 11 -11.35 -0.35 9.89
CA SER A 11 -12.19 0.77 9.45
C SER A 11 -12.78 1.60 10.60
N ARG A 12 -12.59 1.16 11.84
CA ARG A 12 -13.05 1.86 13.04
C ARG A 12 -12.07 1.71 14.18
N PHE A 13 -11.91 2.78 14.97
CA PHE A 13 -11.17 2.73 16.21
C PHE A 13 -11.81 1.71 17.19
N PRO A 14 -11.10 0.65 17.63
CA PRO A 14 -11.71 -0.45 18.40
C PRO A 14 -12.44 -0.02 19.68
N LYS A 15 -11.95 1.02 20.37
CA LYS A 15 -12.55 1.51 21.63
C LYS A 15 -13.53 2.67 21.45
N LEU A 16 -13.39 3.45 20.39
CA LEU A 16 -14.19 4.68 20.18
C LEU A 16 -15.34 4.45 19.19
N ASN A 17 -15.31 3.35 18.43
CA ASN A 17 -16.24 3.03 17.36
C ASN A 17 -16.40 4.16 16.32
N LYS A 18 -15.40 5.05 16.21
CA LYS A 18 -15.35 6.12 15.22
C LYS A 18 -14.71 5.59 13.93
N PRO A 19 -15.18 6.00 12.73
CA PRO A 19 -14.53 5.67 11.48
C PRO A 19 -13.05 6.09 11.46
N THR A 20 -12.21 5.28 10.83
CA THR A 20 -10.81 5.57 10.52
C THR A 20 -10.41 4.74 9.30
N GLY A 21 -9.18 4.88 8.83
CA GLY A 21 -8.66 4.14 7.69
C GLY A 21 -7.26 4.58 7.34
N SER A 22 -6.88 4.37 6.09
CA SER A 22 -5.65 4.93 5.53
C SER A 22 -5.78 6.44 5.36
N TRP A 23 -4.70 7.19 5.56
CA TRP A 23 -4.72 8.65 5.35
C TRP A 23 -4.73 8.98 3.85
N LEU A 24 -5.75 9.71 3.37
CA LEU A 24 -6.00 9.91 1.94
C LEU A 24 -4.81 10.52 1.21
N GLU A 25 -4.22 11.58 1.74
CA GLU A 25 -3.11 12.28 1.10
C GLU A 25 -1.89 11.36 0.89
N GLU A 26 -1.56 10.57 1.91
CA GLU A 26 -0.44 9.63 1.89
C GLU A 26 -0.68 8.43 0.95
N LEU A 27 -1.93 8.12 0.63
CA LEU A 27 -2.28 7.06 -0.30
C LEU A 27 -2.45 7.59 -1.74
N TYR A 28 -3.32 8.58 -1.93
CA TYR A 28 -3.80 8.98 -3.25
C TYR A 28 -2.74 9.78 -4.05
N ILE A 29 -1.90 10.57 -3.38
CA ILE A 29 -0.82 11.29 -4.06
C ILE A 29 0.22 10.29 -4.61
N PRO A 30 0.81 9.37 -3.81
CA PRO A 30 1.74 8.38 -4.34
C PRO A 30 1.10 7.42 -5.34
N PHE A 31 -0.14 6.97 -5.11
CA PHE A 31 -0.89 6.17 -6.07
C PHE A 31 -0.96 6.85 -7.45
N THR A 32 -1.31 8.13 -7.47
CA THR A 32 -1.40 8.91 -8.72
C THR A 32 -0.03 9.01 -9.39
N ALA A 33 1.02 9.32 -8.63
CA ALA A 33 2.38 9.41 -9.15
C ALA A 33 2.88 8.07 -9.74
N PHE A 34 2.60 6.95 -9.07
CA PHE A 34 2.95 5.61 -9.57
C PHE A 34 2.20 5.27 -10.86
N ARG A 35 0.90 5.60 -10.94
CA ARG A 35 0.08 5.39 -12.13
C ARG A 35 0.58 6.23 -13.30
N GLU A 36 0.92 7.50 -13.07
CA GLU A 36 1.48 8.40 -14.08
C GLU A 36 2.86 7.94 -14.58
N ALA A 37 3.64 7.30 -13.72
CA ALA A 37 4.89 6.63 -14.09
C ALA A 37 4.70 5.31 -14.86
N GLY A 38 3.46 4.90 -15.15
CA GLY A 38 3.14 3.66 -15.87
C GLY A 38 3.34 2.39 -15.03
N LEU A 39 3.36 2.50 -13.70
CA LEU A 39 3.51 1.36 -12.80
C LEU A 39 2.15 0.70 -12.54
N SER A 40 2.13 -0.62 -12.53
CA SER A 40 0.97 -1.39 -12.07
C SER A 40 0.94 -1.39 -10.54
N ILE A 41 -0.24 -1.30 -9.95
CA ILE A 41 -0.41 -1.18 -8.50
C ILE A 41 -1.44 -2.19 -8.04
N ASP A 42 -1.06 -3.01 -7.05
CA ASP A 42 -2.00 -3.87 -6.33
C ASP A 42 -2.17 -3.34 -4.91
N PHE A 43 -3.41 -3.41 -4.44
CA PHE A 43 -3.75 -3.13 -3.05
C PHE A 43 -3.91 -4.45 -2.31
N THR A 44 -3.30 -4.54 -1.13
CA THR A 44 -3.47 -5.66 -0.21
C THR A 44 -3.85 -5.17 1.18
N SER A 45 -4.49 -6.02 1.96
CA SER A 45 -4.72 -5.82 3.38
C SER A 45 -4.70 -7.16 4.11
N PRO A 46 -4.52 -7.20 5.44
CA PRO A 46 -4.51 -8.46 6.19
C PRO A 46 -5.70 -9.37 5.89
N GLN A 47 -6.91 -8.80 5.79
CA GLN A 47 -8.14 -9.57 5.55
C GLN A 47 -8.54 -9.63 4.07
N GLY A 48 -7.89 -8.84 3.21
CA GLY A 48 -8.39 -8.58 1.86
C GLY A 48 -9.74 -7.85 1.87
N GLY A 49 -10.37 -7.74 0.70
CA GLY A 49 -11.68 -7.13 0.54
C GLY A 49 -11.67 -5.62 0.74
N GLU A 50 -12.76 -5.08 1.28
CA GLU A 50 -12.97 -3.64 1.43
C GLU A 50 -12.05 -3.05 2.51
N VAL A 51 -11.37 -1.97 2.17
CA VAL A 51 -10.64 -1.10 3.09
C VAL A 51 -11.17 0.33 3.03
N SER A 52 -10.87 1.10 4.05
CA SER A 52 -11.44 2.44 4.22
C SER A 52 -10.38 3.54 4.26
N ILE A 53 -10.81 4.74 3.91
CA ILE A 53 -10.04 5.98 4.02
C ILE A 53 -10.52 6.73 5.26
N ASP A 54 -9.59 7.32 6.01
CA ASP A 54 -9.93 8.10 7.20
C ASP A 54 -10.75 9.35 6.80
N PRO A 55 -12.00 9.53 7.29
CA PRO A 55 -12.83 10.66 6.88
C PRO A 55 -12.25 12.04 7.21
N VAL A 56 -11.43 12.14 8.26
CA VAL A 56 -10.75 13.38 8.61
C VAL A 56 -9.75 13.76 7.53
N SER A 57 -9.03 12.77 7.00
CA SER A 57 -8.08 12.99 5.90
C SER A 57 -8.78 13.44 4.61
N ILE A 58 -9.98 12.93 4.33
CA ILE A 58 -10.80 13.37 3.19
C ILE A 58 -11.18 14.85 3.33
N GLU A 59 -11.61 15.27 4.52
CA GLU A 59 -11.96 16.67 4.78
C GLU A 59 -10.75 17.60 4.57
N MET A 60 -9.59 17.21 5.10
CA MET A 60 -8.34 17.97 4.95
C MET A 60 -7.85 18.02 3.50
N PHE A 61 -8.12 16.97 2.71
CA PHE A 61 -7.70 16.89 1.31
C PHE A 61 -8.54 17.79 0.38
N LYS A 62 -9.67 18.35 0.82
CA LYS A 62 -10.56 19.18 -0.01
C LYS A 62 -9.89 20.38 -0.68
N SER A 63 -8.88 20.96 -0.04
CA SER A 63 -8.13 22.10 -0.60
C SER A 63 -7.00 21.69 -1.55
N HIS A 64 -6.73 20.39 -1.68
CA HIS A 64 -5.65 19.90 -2.53
C HIS A 64 -6.07 19.90 -4.01
N ALA A 65 -5.14 20.20 -4.91
CA ALA A 65 -5.42 20.30 -6.35
C ALA A 65 -5.96 19.01 -6.99
N LEU A 66 -5.66 17.86 -6.38
CA LEU A 66 -6.14 16.55 -6.84
C LEU A 66 -7.52 16.16 -6.30
N PHE A 67 -8.17 17.00 -5.48
CA PHE A 67 -9.42 16.61 -4.81
C PHE A 67 -10.55 16.26 -5.79
N ASP A 68 -10.74 17.06 -6.84
CA ASP A 68 -11.79 16.81 -7.84
C ASP A 68 -11.50 15.56 -8.69
N VAL A 69 -10.22 15.26 -8.92
CA VAL A 69 -9.78 14.04 -9.59
C VAL A 69 -10.06 12.83 -8.70
N TYR A 70 -9.66 12.89 -7.42
CA TYR A 70 -9.97 11.86 -6.41
C TYR A 70 -11.45 11.53 -6.37
N LYS A 71 -12.31 12.56 -6.26
CA LYS A 71 -13.77 12.39 -6.19
C LYS A 71 -14.40 11.68 -7.38
N SER A 72 -13.73 11.66 -8.53
CA SER A 72 -14.24 11.05 -9.76
C SER A 72 -13.49 9.77 -10.15
N ASP A 73 -12.52 9.32 -9.35
CA ASP A 73 -11.67 8.18 -9.64
C ASP A 73 -12.30 6.85 -9.22
N LEU A 74 -13.33 6.43 -9.97
CA LEU A 74 -14.05 5.17 -9.73
C LEU A 74 -13.15 3.93 -9.77
N LYS A 75 -12.00 4.00 -10.45
CA LYS A 75 -11.03 2.90 -10.49
C LYS A 75 -10.34 2.77 -9.14
N PHE A 76 -9.87 3.88 -8.58
CA PHE A 76 -9.28 3.89 -7.24
C PHE A 76 -10.28 3.36 -6.20
N ASP A 77 -11.52 3.85 -6.22
CA ASP A 77 -12.57 3.38 -5.31
C ASP A 77 -12.84 1.87 -5.47
N GLY A 78 -12.92 1.39 -6.71
CA GLY A 78 -13.09 -0.03 -7.00
C GLY A 78 -11.96 -0.90 -6.46
N GLN A 79 -10.70 -0.43 -6.54
CA GLN A 79 -9.55 -1.16 -5.99
C GLN A 79 -9.59 -1.24 -4.46
N LEU A 80 -10.10 -0.21 -3.77
CA LEU A 80 -10.26 -0.24 -2.31
C LEU A 80 -11.33 -1.23 -1.84
N GLN A 81 -12.31 -1.56 -2.70
CA GLN A 81 -13.38 -2.51 -2.37
C GLN A 81 -12.93 -3.98 -2.49
N SER A 82 -11.81 -4.25 -3.14
CA SER A 82 -11.37 -5.61 -3.47
C SER A 82 -9.86 -5.79 -3.30
N THR A 83 -9.32 -5.43 -2.14
CA THR A 83 -7.90 -5.66 -1.84
C THR A 83 -7.58 -7.16 -1.77
N ILE A 84 -6.39 -7.53 -2.23
CA ILE A 84 -5.90 -8.91 -2.15
C ILE A 84 -5.60 -9.23 -0.69
N PRO A 85 -6.02 -10.38 -0.13
CA PRO A 85 -5.63 -10.75 1.22
C PRO A 85 -4.12 -10.99 1.29
N LEU A 86 -3.49 -10.54 2.38
CA LEU A 86 -2.04 -10.49 2.52
C LEU A 86 -1.36 -11.86 2.34
N ASN A 87 -2.02 -12.93 2.79
CA ASN A 87 -1.53 -14.31 2.63
C ASN A 87 -1.53 -14.84 1.18
N GLN A 88 -2.12 -14.11 0.22
CA GLN A 88 -2.08 -14.44 -1.21
C GLN A 88 -1.00 -13.64 -1.97
N ILE A 89 -0.25 -12.79 -1.27
CA ILE A 89 0.77 -11.96 -1.89
C ILE A 89 2.06 -12.74 -2.10
N ASP A 90 2.49 -12.82 -3.36
CA ASP A 90 3.87 -13.17 -3.72
C ASP A 90 4.73 -11.91 -3.79
N ALA A 91 5.53 -11.66 -2.75
CA ALA A 91 6.47 -10.54 -2.68
C ALA A 91 7.46 -10.50 -3.86
N GLY A 92 7.70 -11.64 -4.52
CA GLY A 92 8.55 -11.77 -5.69
C GLY A 92 8.10 -10.94 -6.90
N GLU A 93 6.80 -10.67 -7.05
CA GLU A 93 6.25 -9.96 -8.21
C GLU A 93 6.46 -8.44 -8.17
N TYR A 94 6.77 -7.89 -7.00
CA TYR A 94 6.75 -6.46 -6.77
C TYR A 94 8.14 -5.85 -6.77
N ALA A 95 8.28 -4.64 -7.31
CA ALA A 95 9.54 -3.89 -7.30
C ALA A 95 9.65 -2.96 -6.09
N ALA A 96 8.53 -2.55 -5.51
CA ALA A 96 8.47 -1.79 -4.27
C ALA A 96 7.25 -2.19 -3.45
N VAL A 97 7.37 -2.00 -2.14
CA VAL A 97 6.28 -2.07 -1.17
C VAL A 97 6.10 -0.68 -0.58
N PHE A 98 4.85 -0.23 -0.47
CA PHE A 98 4.49 1.06 0.10
C PHE A 98 3.36 0.89 1.12
N ILE A 99 3.47 1.54 2.27
CA ILE A 99 2.50 1.46 3.37
C ILE A 99 2.14 2.90 3.74
N PRO A 100 0.97 3.42 3.33
CA PRO A 100 0.53 4.74 3.77
C PRO A 100 0.22 4.72 5.26
N GLY A 101 0.35 5.88 5.89
CA GLY A 101 -0.01 6.08 7.29
C GLY A 101 -1.51 6.25 7.52
N GLY A 102 -1.82 6.96 8.60
CA GLY A 102 -3.14 6.97 9.24
C GLY A 102 -3.12 6.20 10.55
N TYR A 103 -4.23 6.26 11.31
CA TYR A 103 -4.30 5.59 12.61
C TYR A 103 -4.60 4.10 12.49
N ALA A 104 -5.30 3.68 11.43
CA ALA A 104 -5.74 2.30 11.25
C ALA A 104 -4.56 1.27 11.23
N PRO A 105 -3.44 1.53 10.51
CA PRO A 105 -2.25 0.66 10.54
C PRO A 105 -1.71 0.30 11.93
N LEU A 106 -1.90 1.18 12.93
CA LEU A 106 -1.44 0.95 14.29
C LEU A 106 -2.20 -0.17 15.02
N PHE A 107 -3.33 -0.65 14.46
CA PHE A 107 -4.18 -1.64 15.10
C PHE A 107 -3.98 -3.05 14.54
N ASP A 108 -3.64 -3.20 13.26
CA ASP A 108 -3.59 -4.51 12.59
C ASP A 108 -2.33 -4.78 11.76
N LEU A 109 -1.50 -3.76 11.46
CA LEU A 109 -0.23 -3.95 10.74
C LEU A 109 0.97 -4.07 11.69
N TYR A 110 0.97 -3.35 12.83
CA TYR A 110 2.15 -3.24 13.72
C TYR A 110 2.65 -4.57 14.34
N LYS A 111 1.78 -5.58 14.44
CA LYS A 111 2.08 -6.92 14.98
C LYS A 111 1.39 -7.98 14.13
N ASN A 112 1.72 -7.98 12.84
CA ASN A 112 1.13 -8.88 11.87
C ASN A 112 2.19 -9.82 11.30
N ALA A 113 2.14 -11.09 11.72
CA ALA A 113 3.13 -12.08 11.29
C ALA A 113 3.09 -12.36 9.77
N GLU A 114 1.92 -12.21 9.12
CA GLU A 114 1.83 -12.35 7.67
C GLU A 114 2.53 -11.17 6.97
N LEU A 115 2.36 -9.95 7.49
CA LEU A 115 3.08 -8.77 7.01
C LEU A 115 4.58 -8.92 7.20
N ASP A 116 5.02 -9.36 8.38
CA ASP A 116 6.44 -9.59 8.67
C ASP A 116 7.04 -10.55 7.64
N SER A 117 6.37 -11.68 7.37
CA SER A 117 6.78 -12.66 6.36
C SER A 117 6.83 -12.06 4.95
N VAL A 118 5.86 -11.24 4.55
CA VAL A 118 5.85 -10.58 3.23
C VAL A 118 7.03 -9.61 3.10
N LEU A 119 7.29 -8.81 4.13
CA LEU A 119 8.39 -7.84 4.14
C LEU A 119 9.76 -8.52 4.18
N GLU A 120 9.91 -9.59 4.95
CA GLU A 120 11.14 -10.40 5.00
C GLU A 120 11.48 -10.95 3.60
N LYS A 121 10.52 -11.60 2.93
CA LYS A 121 10.70 -12.10 1.56
C LYS A 121 11.05 -10.99 0.58
N PHE A 122 10.40 -9.84 0.69
CA PHE A 122 10.69 -8.69 -0.16
C PHE A 122 12.11 -8.15 0.06
N ILE A 123 12.56 -8.04 1.31
CA ILE A 123 13.92 -7.61 1.68
C ILE A 123 14.96 -8.63 1.19
N GLU A 124 14.71 -9.93 1.33
CA GLU A 124 15.58 -10.99 0.82
C GLU A 124 15.76 -10.90 -0.70
N LYS A 125 14.67 -10.65 -1.45
CA LYS A 125 14.74 -10.40 -2.89
C LYS A 125 15.65 -9.21 -3.22
N ILE A 126 15.49 -8.09 -2.52
CA ILE A 126 16.33 -6.90 -2.75
C ILE A 126 17.80 -7.23 -2.49
N LYS A 127 18.11 -7.95 -1.40
CA LYS A 127 19.46 -8.40 -1.09
C LYS A 127 20.02 -9.31 -2.19
N LEU A 128 19.24 -10.28 -2.68
CA LEU A 128 19.64 -11.17 -3.77
C LEU A 128 19.92 -10.37 -5.05
N PHE A 129 19.07 -9.40 -5.39
CA PHE A 129 19.29 -8.51 -6.55
C PHE A 129 20.55 -7.67 -6.40
N GLN A 130 20.83 -7.11 -5.21
CA GLN A 130 22.09 -6.42 -4.94
C GLN A 130 23.30 -7.35 -5.07
N GLN A 131 23.21 -8.59 -4.57
CA GLN A 131 24.27 -9.58 -4.71
C GLN A 131 24.55 -9.94 -6.18
N PHE A 132 23.51 -10.14 -6.99
CA PHE A 132 23.65 -10.33 -8.43
C PHE A 132 24.24 -9.10 -9.14
N ALA A 133 23.81 -7.90 -8.78
CA ALA A 133 24.39 -6.66 -9.32
C ALA A 133 25.89 -6.53 -9.01
N MET A 134 26.30 -6.88 -7.79
CA MET A 134 27.72 -6.91 -7.40
C MET A 134 28.50 -7.99 -8.15
N GLN A 135 27.98 -9.21 -8.26
CA GLN A 135 28.66 -10.29 -9.00
C GLN A 135 28.76 -10.02 -10.50
N GLY A 136 27.72 -9.44 -11.10
CA GLY A 136 27.73 -9.03 -12.51
C GLY A 136 28.81 -8.00 -12.82
N ALA A 137 29.04 -7.02 -11.93
CA ALA A 137 30.10 -6.03 -12.10
C ALA A 137 31.51 -6.64 -12.12
N HIS A 138 31.73 -7.76 -11.44
CA HIS A 138 33.00 -8.49 -11.45
C HIS A 138 33.24 -9.30 -12.73
N LEU A 139 32.19 -9.61 -13.52
CA LEU A 139 32.30 -10.35 -14.78
C LEU A 139 32.62 -9.47 -15.99
N PHE A 140 32.66 -8.14 -15.82
CA PHE A 140 33.00 -7.16 -16.87
C PHE A 140 34.39 -6.54 -16.71
N HIS A 141 35.29 -7.18 -15.96
CA HIS A 141 36.70 -6.78 -15.82
C HIS A 141 37.63 -7.89 -16.29
#